data_AF-A0A496UXY9-F1
#
_entry.id   AF-A0A496UXY9-F1
#
_cell.length_a   1.000
_cell.length_b   1.000
_cell.length_c   1.000
_cell.angle_alpha   90.00
_cell.angle_beta   90.00
_cell.angle_gamma   90.00
#
_symmetry.space_group_name_H-M   'P 1'
#
loop_
_entity.id
_entity.type
_entity.pdbx_description
1 polymer ?
#
loop_
_entity_poly.entity_id
_entity_poly.type
_entity_poly.pdbx_seq_one_letter_code
_entity_poly.pdbx_strand_id
1 'polypeptide(L)'
;MFDKQLTGAIFMFKQENSLSIPLNPKMSQIIVNIAYHEGQSVIEWVEKILQEAIYQYALPKDKPLTEQLSALERLKQHRTQILAERNNQPLNIDITTLLQDIREERDADFVANFNTTTYCH
;
A
#
# COMPACT_ATOMS: atom_id res chain seq x y z
N MET A 1 -69.28 4.40 13.98
CA MET A 1 -68.48 5.18 13.01
C MET A 1 -67.06 5.15 13.53
N PHE A 2 -66.18 4.38 12.89
CA PHE A 2 -64.78 4.21 13.29
C PHE A 2 -63.94 5.37 12.73
N ASP A 3 -62.96 5.84 13.51
CA ASP A 3 -61.57 6.11 13.10
C ASP A 3 -60.86 6.74 14.31
N LYS A 4 -60.08 5.98 15.10
CA LYS A 4 -58.65 5.64 14.89
C LYS A 4 -57.85 6.82 14.35
N GLN A 5 -56.99 7.41 15.18
CA GLN A 5 -55.53 7.50 14.93
C GLN A 5 -54.79 7.70 16.26
N LEU A 6 -54.36 6.58 16.84
CA LEU A 6 -53.15 6.51 17.65
C LEU A 6 -51.97 6.37 16.67
N THR A 7 -50.77 6.65 17.19
CA THR A 7 -49.46 6.23 16.67
C THR A 7 -48.87 7.05 15.51
N GLY A 8 -47.98 7.97 15.88
CA GLY A 8 -46.88 8.45 15.03
C GLY A 8 -45.54 8.16 15.71
N ALA A 9 -45.33 6.96 16.24
CA ALA A 9 -43.99 6.50 16.55
C ALA A 9 -43.26 6.32 15.21
N ILE A 10 -42.26 7.15 14.96
CA ILE A 10 -41.36 7.03 13.81
C ILE A 10 -40.58 5.72 14.00
N PHE A 11 -41.14 4.63 13.50
CA PHE A 11 -40.39 3.41 13.26
C PHE A 11 -39.45 3.70 12.09
N MET A 12 -38.18 3.98 12.41
CA MET A 12 -37.12 3.95 11.42
C MET A 12 -37.06 2.55 10.82
N PHE A 13 -37.57 2.41 9.59
CA PHE A 13 -37.36 1.22 8.79
C PHE A 13 -35.87 1.15 8.42
N LYS A 14 -35.11 0.29 9.11
CA LYS A 14 -33.81 -0.19 8.61
C LYS A 14 -34.11 -0.91 7.29
N GLN A 15 -33.68 -0.32 6.17
CA GLN A 15 -33.89 -0.89 4.84
C GLN A 15 -33.10 -2.21 4.75
N GLU A 16 -33.81 -3.34 4.77
CA GLU A 16 -33.22 -4.69 4.67
C GLU A 16 -32.81 -4.97 3.21
N ASN A 17 -31.64 -4.48 2.81
CA ASN A 17 -31.02 -4.91 1.57
C ASN A 17 -30.30 -6.23 1.84
N SER A 18 -31.00 -7.36 1.68
CA SER A 18 -30.45 -8.69 1.97
C SER A 18 -29.48 -9.10 0.87
N LEU A 19 -28.18 -9.08 1.17
CA LEU A 19 -27.13 -9.61 0.30
C LEU A 19 -26.83 -11.07 0.70
N SER A 20 -27.07 -12.01 -0.20
CA SER A 20 -26.68 -13.41 0.00
C SER A 20 -25.29 -13.64 -0.59
N ILE A 21 -24.28 -13.76 0.28
CA ILE A 21 -22.89 -14.04 -0.13
C ILE A 21 -22.59 -15.50 0.18
N PRO A 22 -22.31 -16.34 -0.83
CA PRO A 22 -21.80 -17.68 -0.58
C PRO A 22 -20.37 -17.58 -0.03
N LEU A 23 -20.17 -18.03 1.21
CA LEU A 23 -18.86 -18.07 1.85
C LEU A 23 -18.25 -19.47 1.76
N ASN A 24 -16.92 -19.52 1.75
CA ASN A 24 -16.21 -20.78 1.91
C ASN A 24 -16.53 -21.39 3.30
N PRO A 25 -16.82 -22.71 3.40
CA PRO A 25 -17.18 -23.35 4.66
C PRO A 25 -16.13 -23.22 5.76
N LYS A 26 -14.84 -23.09 5.42
CA LYS A 26 -13.79 -22.81 6.42
C LYS A 26 -13.91 -21.39 6.96
N MET A 27 -14.22 -20.42 6.11
CA MET A 27 -14.39 -19.03 6.53
C MET A 27 -15.64 -18.88 7.40
N SER A 28 -16.77 -19.49 7.04
CA SER A 28 -17.99 -19.41 7.84
C SER A 28 -17.79 -19.93 9.27
N GLN A 29 -17.03 -21.01 9.44
CA GLN A 29 -16.70 -21.55 10.76
C GLN A 29 -15.83 -20.58 11.57
N ILE A 30 -14.81 -19.98 10.95
CA ILE A 30 -13.94 -19.00 11.60
C ILE A 30 -14.75 -17.77 12.05
N ILE A 31 -15.61 -17.26 11.17
CA ILE A 31 -16.45 -16.09 11.46
C ILE A 31 -17.40 -16.36 12.62
N VAL A 32 -18.06 -17.52 12.63
CA VAL A 32 -18.96 -17.92 13.72
C VAL A 32 -18.20 -18.02 15.04
N ASN A 33 -17.02 -18.62 15.03
CA ASN A 33 -16.20 -18.76 16.23
C ASN A 33 -15.75 -17.39 16.77
N ILE A 34 -15.34 -16.47 15.90
CA ILE A 34 -14.91 -15.13 16.32
C ILE A 34 -16.11 -14.34 16.87
N ALA A 35 -17.25 -14.35 16.18
CA ALA A 35 -18.46 -13.69 16.64
C ALA A 35 -18.91 -14.23 18.02
N TYR A 36 -18.82 -15.54 18.22
CA TYR A 36 -19.12 -16.18 19.51
C TYR A 36 -18.15 -15.72 20.62
N HIS A 37 -16.84 -15.65 20.34
CA HIS A 37 -15.84 -15.19 21.29
C HIS A 37 -15.99 -13.70 21.64
N GLU A 38 -16.44 -12.88 20.70
CA GLU A 38 -16.66 -11.44 20.90
C GLU A 38 -18.06 -11.12 21.47
N GLY A 39 -18.94 -12.12 21.61
CA GLY A 39 -20.31 -11.94 22.08
C GLY A 39 -21.18 -11.12 21.12
N GLN A 40 -20.82 -11.09 19.84
CA GLN A 40 -21.50 -10.30 18.80
C GLN A 40 -22.28 -11.20 17.84
N SER A 41 -23.27 -10.63 17.16
CA SER A 41 -23.93 -11.33 16.05
C SER A 41 -22.96 -11.53 14.90
N VAL A 42 -23.05 -12.69 14.23
CA VAL A 42 -22.31 -12.97 12.99
C VAL A 42 -22.55 -11.88 11.95
N ILE A 43 -23.76 -11.35 11.87
CA ILE A 43 -24.13 -10.30 10.92
C ILE A 43 -23.44 -8.98 11.29
N GLU A 44 -23.46 -8.60 12.55
CA GLU A 44 -22.81 -7.37 13.03
C GLU A 44 -21.30 -7.40 12.79
N TRP A 45 -20.68 -8.57 13.02
CA TRP A 45 -19.26 -8.76 12.78
C TRP A 45 -18.91 -8.70 11.28
N VAL A 46 -19.75 -9.30 10.42
CA VAL A 46 -19.59 -9.20 8.97
C VAL A 46 -19.80 -7.76 8.47
N GLU A 47 -20.80 -7.05 9.00
CA GLU A 47 -21.03 -5.63 8.70
C GLU A 47 -19.79 -4.79 9.06
N LYS A 48 -19.19 -5.03 10.24
CA LYS A 48 -17.98 -4.34 10.68
C LYS A 48 -16.80 -4.57 9.74
N ILE A 49 -16.57 -5.82 9.32
CA ILE A 49 -15.50 -6.13 8.35
C ILE A 49 -15.76 -5.48 7.00
N LEU A 50 -17.01 -5.51 6.53
CA LEU A 50 -17.36 -4.88 5.27
C LEU A 50 -17.19 -3.36 5.36
N GLN A 51 -17.57 -2.73 6.47
CA GLN A 51 -17.33 -1.30 6.71
C GLN A 51 -15.84 -0.98 6.73
N GLU A 52 -15.02 -1.79 7.39
CA GLU A 52 -13.57 -1.61 7.44
C GLU A 52 -12.95 -1.81 6.05
N ALA A 53 -13.37 -2.83 5.30
CA ALA A 53 -12.94 -3.06 3.93
C ALA A 53 -13.35 -1.90 3.03
N ILE A 54 -14.61 -1.44 3.10
CA ILE A 54 -15.09 -0.27 2.35
C ILE A 54 -14.28 0.95 2.74
N TYR A 55 -13.99 1.19 4.01
CA TYR A 55 -13.16 2.31 4.45
C TYR A 55 -11.74 2.24 3.87
N GLN A 56 -11.13 1.04 3.86
CA GLN A 56 -9.83 0.80 3.24
C GLN A 56 -9.85 1.01 1.72
N TYR A 57 -10.95 0.65 1.03
CA TYR A 57 -11.11 0.85 -0.41
C TYR A 57 -11.60 2.27 -0.79
N ALA A 58 -12.28 2.96 0.12
CA ALA A 58 -12.79 4.32 -0.04
C ALA A 58 -11.77 5.38 0.39
N LEU A 59 -10.66 5.00 1.03
CA LEU A 59 -9.47 5.83 1.14
C LEU A 59 -9.06 6.21 -0.30
N PRO A 60 -9.07 7.51 -0.62
CA PRO A 60 -9.07 7.95 -2.00
C PRO A 60 -7.77 7.52 -2.68
N LYS A 61 -7.94 6.98 -3.88
CA LYS A 61 -6.91 6.67 -4.88
C LYS A 61 -6.25 7.94 -5.45
N ASP A 62 -6.17 9.01 -4.65
CA ASP A 62 -5.60 10.32 -4.96
C ASP A 62 -4.16 10.49 -4.44
N LYS A 63 -3.63 9.49 -3.72
CA LYS A 63 -2.21 9.43 -3.37
C LYS A 63 -1.21 9.35 -4.55
N PRO A 64 -1.51 8.80 -5.75
CA PRO A 64 -0.46 8.65 -6.76
C PRO A 64 -0.03 10.00 -7.32
N LEU A 65 -0.91 11.00 -7.43
CA LEU A 65 -0.58 12.23 -8.14
C LEU A 65 0.37 13.13 -7.33
N THR A 66 0.11 13.29 -6.03
CA THR A 66 0.97 14.08 -5.13
C THR A 66 2.34 13.43 -4.94
N GLU A 67 2.39 12.11 -4.80
CA GLU A 67 3.65 11.37 -4.70
C GLU A 67 4.45 11.43 -6.01
N GLN A 68 3.80 11.27 -7.16
CA GLN A 68 4.42 11.40 -8.48
C GLN A 68 4.95 12.82 -8.72
N LEU A 69 4.20 13.86 -8.34
CA LEU A 69 4.65 15.24 -8.43
C LEU A 69 5.86 15.50 -7.52
N SER A 70 5.84 14.98 -6.29
CA SER A 70 6.97 15.11 -5.36
C SER A 70 8.23 14.39 -5.88
N ALA A 71 8.07 13.23 -6.53
CA ALA A 71 9.17 12.50 -7.14
C ALA A 71 9.75 13.26 -8.35
N LEU A 72 8.89 13.83 -9.19
CA LEU A 72 9.29 14.66 -10.33
C LEU A 72 10.02 15.93 -9.86
N GLU A 73 9.57 16.55 -8.78
CA GLU A 73 10.21 17.73 -8.22
C GLU A 73 11.61 17.42 -7.69
N ARG A 74 11.79 16.28 -7.01
CA ARG A 74 13.12 15.78 -6.60
C ARG A 74 14.03 15.53 -7.80
N LEU A 75 13.52 14.90 -8.86
CA LEU A 75 14.31 14.66 -10.08
C LEU A 75 14.74 15.97 -10.75
N LYS A 76 13.88 16.99 -10.77
CA LYS A 76 14.18 18.31 -11.33
C LYS A 76 15.26 19.02 -10.51
N GLN A 77 15.16 18.98 -9.18
CA GLN A 77 16.17 19.55 -8.29
C GLN A 77 17.53 18.87 -8.49
N HIS A 78 17.55 17.53 -8.49
CA HIS A 78 18.77 16.74 -8.70
C HIS A 78 19.42 17.02 -10.07
N ARG A 79 18.62 17.11 -11.14
CA ARG A 79 19.12 17.48 -12.47
C ARG A 79 19.75 18.87 -12.48
N THR A 80 19.13 19.84 -11.81
CA THR A 80 19.64 21.22 -11.77
C THR A 80 20.97 21.28 -11.04
N GLN A 81 21.11 20.51 -9.95
CA GLN A 81 22.37 20.38 -9.22
C GLN A 81 23.48 19.76 -10.08
N ILE A 82 23.21 18.63 -10.74
CA ILE A 82 24.19 17.97 -11.63
C ILE A 82 24.64 18.91 -12.76
N LEU A 83 23.71 19.68 -13.35
CA LEU A 83 24.05 20.63 -14.39
C LEU A 83 24.88 21.80 -13.83
N ALA A 84 24.55 22.32 -12.64
CA ALA A 84 25.34 23.37 -11.99
C ALA A 84 26.78 22.93 -11.70
N GLU A 85 26.96 21.70 -11.20
CA GLU A 85 28.28 21.10 -10.94
C GLU A 85 29.11 20.92 -12.22
N ARG A 86 28.45 20.80 -13.38
CA ARG A 86 29.08 20.59 -14.69
C ARG A 86 29.07 21.83 -15.58
N ASN A 87 28.94 23.03 -15.02
CA ASN A 87 28.88 24.30 -15.78
C ASN A 87 27.81 24.28 -16.90
N ASN A 88 26.64 23.69 -16.61
CA ASN A 88 25.53 23.47 -17.53
C ASN A 88 25.85 22.58 -18.75
N GLN A 89 26.93 21.81 -18.72
CA GLN A 89 27.22 20.87 -19.79
C GLN A 89 26.42 19.58 -19.64
N PRO A 90 25.86 19.04 -20.76
CA PRO A 90 25.20 17.74 -20.75
C PRO A 90 26.12 16.61 -20.29
N LEU A 91 25.50 15.55 -19.77
CA LEU A 91 26.20 14.34 -19.38
C LEU A 91 26.75 13.64 -20.64
N ASN A 92 28.05 13.79 -20.90
CA ASN A 92 28.74 12.99 -21.90
C ASN A 92 29.23 11.70 -21.21
N ILE A 93 28.52 10.59 -21.45
CA ILE A 93 28.91 9.28 -20.95
C ILE A 93 29.62 8.55 -22.08
N ASP A 94 30.92 8.32 -21.93
CA ASP A 94 31.58 7.26 -22.69
C ASP A 94 31.32 5.94 -21.97
N ILE A 95 30.50 5.09 -22.60
CA ILE A 95 30.07 3.81 -22.05
C ILE A 95 31.28 2.88 -21.86
N THR A 96 32.31 3.00 -22.70
CA THR A 96 33.48 2.11 -22.63
C THR A 96 34.34 2.42 -21.41
N THR A 97 34.56 3.69 -21.11
CA THR A 97 35.29 4.11 -19.90
C THR A 97 34.47 3.84 -18.64
N LEU A 98 33.15 4.07 -18.66
CA LEU A 98 32.30 3.78 -17.50
C LEU A 98 32.32 2.28 -17.14
N LEU A 99 32.29 1.40 -18.14
CA LEU A 99 32.39 -0.04 -17.90
C LEU A 99 33.77 -0.48 -17.41
N GLN A 100 34.82 0.21 -17.85
CA GLN A 100 36.18 0.02 -17.36
C GLN A 100 36.27 0.38 -15.87
N ASP A 101 35.80 1.56 -15.49
CA ASP A 101 35.81 2.06 -14.11
C ASP A 101 35.02 1.14 -13.16
N ILE A 102 33.84 0.68 -13.59
CA ILE A 102 33.01 -0.26 -12.81
C ILE A 102 33.70 -1.63 -12.63
N ARG A 103 34.49 -2.08 -13.61
CA ARG A 103 35.27 -3.32 -13.51
C ARG A 103 36.42 -3.16 -12.53
N GLU A 104 37.15 -2.04 -12.63
CA GLU A 104 38.28 -1.76 -11.75
C GLU A 104 37.84 -1.61 -10.27
N GLU A 105 36.70 -0.97 -10.00
CA GLU A 105 36.12 -0.89 -8.65
C GLU A 105 35.76 -2.28 -8.11
N ARG A 106 35.12 -3.12 -8.94
CA ARG A 106 34.75 -4.48 -8.55
C ARG A 106 35.95 -5.40 -8.34
N ASP A 107 36.98 -5.26 -9.18
CA ASP A 107 38.21 -6.03 -9.08
C ASP A 107 39.01 -5.59 -7.84
N ALA A 108 39.01 -4.31 -7.50
CA ALA A 108 39.59 -3.80 -6.25
C ALA A 108 38.90 -4.39 -5.02
N ASP A 109 37.56 -4.44 -5.02
CA ASP A 109 36.78 -5.08 -3.95
C ASP A 109 37.04 -6.59 -3.87
N PHE A 110 37.19 -7.26 -5.02
CA PHE A 110 37.49 -8.69 -5.07
C PHE A 110 38.89 -8.99 -4.51
N VAL A 111 39.91 -8.22 -4.90
CA VAL A 111 41.28 -8.36 -4.40
C VAL A 111 41.37 -8.02 -2.92
N ALA A 112 40.66 -6.99 -2.45
CA ALA A 112 40.58 -6.65 -1.02
C ALA A 112 39.98 -7.80 -0.19
N ASN A 113 38.93 -8.45 -0.69
CA ASN A 113 38.29 -9.58 -0.03
C ASN A 113 39.14 -10.88 -0.08
N PHE A 114 39.93 -11.10 -1.13
CA PHE A 114 40.86 -12.24 -1.21
C PHE A 114 42.03 -12.12 -0.22
N ASN A 115 42.53 -10.90 0.03
CA ASN A 115 43.62 -10.67 0.97
C ASN A 115 43.19 -10.91 2.43
N THR A 116 41.91 -10.75 2.77
CA THR A 116 41.40 -10.99 4.14
C THR A 116 41.14 -12.46 4.46
N THR A 117 40.92 -13.31 3.46
CA THR A 117 40.64 -14.75 3.63
C THR A 117 41.91 -15.62 3.67
N THR A 118 43.07 -15.06 3.32
CA THR A 118 44.35 -15.79 3.30
C THR A 118 45.14 -15.73 4.62
N TYR A 119 44.68 -14.95 5.62
CA TYR A 119 45.34 -14.79 6.94
C TYR A 119 44.57 -15.45 8.11
N CYS A 120 43.85 -16.54 7.86
CA CYS A 120 43.38 -17.42 8.94
C CYS A 120 44.22 -18.70 8.91
N HIS A 121 45.39 -18.64 9.56
CA HIS A 121 46.18 -19.82 9.88
C HIS A 121 46.57 -19.80 11.35
#